data_AF-A0A9E2TL12-F1
#
_entry.id   AF-A0A9E2TL12-F1
#
_cell.length_a   1.000
_cell.length_b   1.000
_cell.length_c   1.000
_cell.angle_alpha   90.00
_cell.angle_beta   90.00
_cell.angle_gamma   90.00
#
_symmetry.space_group_name_H-M   'P 1'
#
loop_
_entity.id
_entity.type
_entity.pdbx_description
1 polymer ?
#
loop_
_entity_poly.entity_id
_entity_poly.type
_entity_poly.pdbx_seq_one_letter_code
_entity_poly.pdbx_strand_id
1 'polypeptide(L)'
;MRALFVIGLALSTGLFVTATTWGNPAMLPQHPGYPMGKATDPVNGQMLANDPGRSNAVGESALNQAAAFDDRHTSQRLPINDHDQRLLEKPGAGLLPKVQGPNIVIDPPVKEATKVQASPK
;
A
#
# COMPACT_ATOMS: atom_id res chain seq x y z
N MET A 1 -25.50 -25.04 -47.12
CA MET A 1 -25.85 -24.34 -45.86
C MET A 1 -25.24 -24.98 -44.61
N ARG A 2 -25.33 -26.30 -44.41
CA ARG A 2 -24.75 -26.99 -43.22
C ARG A 2 -23.22 -26.82 -43.06
N ALA A 3 -22.44 -26.98 -44.14
CA ALA A 3 -20.98 -26.84 -44.09
C ALA A 3 -20.52 -25.40 -43.76
N LEU A 4 -21.23 -24.39 -44.26
CA LEU A 4 -20.95 -22.98 -43.97
C LEU A 4 -21.22 -22.63 -42.49
N PHE A 5 -22.26 -23.21 -41.91
CA PHE A 5 -22.55 -23.10 -40.48
C PHE A 5 -21.46 -23.74 -39.61
N VAL A 6 -20.96 -24.90 -40.01
CA VAL A 6 -19.89 -25.61 -39.27
C VAL A 6 -18.57 -24.84 -39.35
N ILE A 7 -18.22 -24.29 -40.51
CA ILE A 7 -17.02 -23.46 -40.69
C ILE A 7 -17.15 -22.15 -39.89
N GLY A 8 -18.32 -21.51 -39.91
CA GLY A 8 -18.58 -20.31 -39.13
C GLY A 8 -18.48 -20.55 -37.62
N LEU A 9 -18.98 -21.70 -37.14
CA LEU A 9 -18.89 -22.10 -35.74
C LEU A 9 -17.44 -22.42 -35.32
N ALA A 10 -16.67 -23.09 -36.18
CA ALA A 10 -15.27 -23.40 -35.91
C ALA A 10 -14.38 -22.14 -35.87
N LEU A 11 -14.63 -21.17 -36.76
CA LEU A 11 -13.92 -19.89 -36.75
C LEU A 11 -14.28 -19.05 -35.52
N SER A 12 -15.55 -19.02 -35.12
CA SER A 12 -15.97 -18.25 -33.94
C SER A 12 -15.43 -18.84 -32.64
N THR A 13 -15.39 -20.17 -32.49
CA THR A 13 -14.76 -20.82 -31.33
C THR A 13 -13.23 -20.67 -31.34
N GLY A 14 -12.58 -20.76 -32.50
CA GLY A 14 -11.15 -20.52 -32.63
C GLY A 14 -10.72 -19.12 -32.19
N LEU A 15 -11.51 -18.09 -32.53
CA LEU A 15 -11.28 -16.71 -32.07
C LEU A 15 -11.56 -16.51 -30.57
N PHE A 16 -12.51 -17.24 -29.99
CA PHE A 16 -12.84 -17.10 -28.57
C PHE A 16 -11.79 -17.73 -27.66
N VAL A 17 -11.14 -18.83 -28.10
CA VAL A 17 -10.10 -19.52 -27.32
C VAL A 17 -8.82 -18.69 -27.23
N THR A 18 -8.45 -17.96 -28.28
CA THR A 18 -7.25 -17.10 -28.29
C THR A 18 -7.44 -15.78 -27.53
N ALA A 19 -8.69 -15.43 -27.18
CA ALA A 19 -9.02 -14.21 -26.44
C ALA A 19 -8.89 -14.36 -24.91
N THR A 20 -8.52 -15.54 -24.40
CA THR A 20 -8.14 -15.69 -22.98
C THR A 20 -6.79 -15.04 -22.77
N THR A 21 -6.87 -13.78 -22.35
CA THR A 21 -5.74 -12.90 -22.11
C THR A 21 -4.75 -13.55 -21.15
N TRP A 22 -3.50 -13.61 -21.61
CA TRP A 22 -2.33 -13.81 -20.76
C TRP A 22 -2.29 -12.65 -19.76
N GLY A 23 -2.90 -12.84 -18.58
CA GLY A 23 -2.78 -11.88 -17.50
C GLY A 23 -1.30 -11.80 -17.11
N ASN A 24 -0.67 -10.64 -17.30
CA ASN A 24 0.69 -10.43 -16.82
C ASN A 24 0.64 -10.52 -15.28
N PRO A 25 1.25 -11.54 -14.65
CA PRO A 25 1.22 -11.67 -13.19
C PRO A 25 1.85 -10.46 -12.49
N ALA A 26 2.67 -9.65 -13.18
CA ALA A 26 3.23 -8.40 -12.66
C ALA A 26 2.19 -7.29 -12.44
N MET A 27 0.96 -7.42 -12.96
CA MET A 27 -0.12 -6.45 -12.79
C MET A 27 -0.96 -6.68 -11.51
N LEU A 28 -0.74 -7.77 -10.79
CA LEU A 28 -1.39 -7.97 -9.49
C LEU A 28 -0.74 -7.07 -8.43
N PRO A 29 -1.52 -6.51 -7.48
CA PRO A 29 -0.97 -5.83 -6.32
C PRO A 29 0.01 -6.76 -5.59
N GLN A 30 1.27 -6.37 -5.56
CA GLN A 30 2.33 -7.21 -5.01
C GLN A 30 2.28 -7.13 -3.48
N HIS A 31 2.27 -8.28 -2.81
CA HIS A 31 2.31 -8.37 -1.36
C HIS A 31 3.73 -8.72 -0.85
N PRO A 32 4.04 -8.45 0.44
CA PRO A 32 5.21 -9.04 1.07
C PRO A 32 5.17 -10.57 0.89
N GLY A 33 6.32 -11.15 0.55
CA GLY A 33 6.46 -12.58 0.33
C GLY A 33 6.19 -13.36 1.60
N TYR A 34 5.71 -14.60 1.45
CA TYR A 34 5.67 -15.51 2.58
C TYR A 34 7.11 -15.75 3.09
N PRO A 35 7.33 -15.94 4.40
CA PRO A 35 8.67 -16.24 4.96
C PRO A 35 9.38 -17.42 4.27
N MET A 36 8.60 -18.33 3.68
CA MET A 36 9.04 -19.48 2.91
C MET A 36 9.46 -19.16 1.46
N GLY A 37 9.50 -17.88 1.05
CA GLY A 37 9.86 -17.45 -0.31
C GLY A 37 11.26 -17.91 -0.78
N LYS A 38 12.13 -18.26 0.16
CA LYS A 38 13.48 -18.83 -0.10
C LYS A 38 13.58 -20.32 0.21
N ALA A 39 12.50 -20.95 0.65
CA ALA A 39 12.51 -22.36 1.01
C ALA A 39 12.48 -23.21 -0.25
N THR A 40 13.41 -24.15 -0.34
CA THR A 40 13.48 -25.15 -1.41
C THR A 40 13.20 -26.53 -0.82
N ASP A 41 12.55 -27.36 -1.62
CA ASP A 41 12.38 -28.78 -1.34
C ASP A 41 13.78 -29.42 -1.23
N PRO A 42 14.12 -30.04 -0.09
CA PRO A 42 15.45 -30.60 0.13
C PRO A 42 15.73 -31.84 -0.74
N VAL A 43 14.70 -32.46 -1.30
CA VAL A 43 14.82 -33.67 -2.14
C VAL A 43 14.89 -33.27 -3.61
N ASN A 44 13.99 -32.38 -4.03
CA ASN A 44 13.76 -32.08 -5.44
C ASN A 44 14.41 -30.75 -5.88
N GLY A 45 14.88 -29.94 -4.94
CA GLY A 45 15.43 -28.60 -5.20
C GLY A 45 14.41 -27.56 -5.66
N GLN A 46 13.12 -27.94 -5.74
CA GLN A 46 12.05 -27.08 -6.23
C GLN A 46 11.70 -26.01 -5.20
N MET A 47 11.43 -24.78 -5.65
CA MET A 47 10.92 -23.73 -4.76
C MET A 47 9.58 -24.15 -4.15
N LEU A 48 9.47 -24.06 -2.82
CA LEU A 48 8.25 -24.38 -2.08
C LEU A 48 7.20 -23.25 -2.17
N ALA A 49 7.65 -22.02 -2.46
CA ALA A 49 6.75 -20.88 -2.61
C ALA A 49 6.23 -20.76 -4.04
N ASN A 50 4.91 -20.85 -4.20
CA ASN A 50 4.24 -20.59 -5.49
C ASN A 50 4.21 -19.09 -5.85
N ASP A 51 4.38 -18.23 -4.85
CA ASP A 51 4.61 -16.80 -5.02
C ASP A 51 5.73 -16.35 -4.05
N PRO A 52 6.93 -16.02 -4.55
CA PRO A 52 8.02 -15.56 -3.70
C PRO A 52 7.73 -14.19 -3.06
N GLY A 53 6.74 -13.43 -3.57
CA GLY A 53 6.40 -12.07 -3.17
C GLY A 53 7.60 -11.12 -3.11
N ARG A 54 7.44 -9.96 -2.46
CA ARG A 54 8.56 -9.04 -2.21
C ARG A 54 9.32 -9.41 -0.94
N SER A 55 10.58 -8.98 -0.82
CA SER A 55 11.30 -9.07 0.45
C SER A 55 10.45 -8.53 1.60
N ASN A 56 10.34 -9.28 2.71
CA ASN A 56 9.57 -8.86 3.88
C ASN A 56 9.89 -7.41 4.24
N ALA A 57 8.87 -6.55 4.26
CA ALA A 57 8.99 -5.23 4.86
C ALA A 57 9.08 -5.46 6.37
N VAL A 58 10.29 -5.30 6.93
CA VAL A 58 10.54 -5.41 8.38
C VAL A 58 11.17 -4.14 8.90
N GLY A 59 10.98 -3.88 10.20
CA GLY A 59 11.55 -2.73 10.90
C GLY A 59 10.96 -1.40 10.47
N GLU A 60 11.81 -0.37 10.43
CA GLU A 60 11.43 1.03 10.24
C GLU A 60 10.73 1.28 8.89
N SER A 61 11.12 0.55 7.84
CA SER A 61 10.47 0.65 6.53
C SER A 61 9.01 0.18 6.54
N ALA A 62 8.68 -0.85 7.33
CA ALA A 62 7.32 -1.34 7.50
C ALA A 62 6.47 -0.38 8.31
N LEU A 63 7.04 0.18 9.40
CA LEU A 63 6.37 1.18 10.24
C LEU A 63 6.05 2.45 9.44
N ASN A 64 7.02 2.95 8.66
CA ASN A 64 6.83 4.14 7.83
C ASN A 64 5.79 3.91 6.73
N GLN A 65 5.77 2.72 6.11
CA GLN A 65 4.75 2.38 5.11
C GLN A 65 3.36 2.21 5.72
N ALA A 66 3.24 1.65 6.92
CA ALA A 66 1.97 1.54 7.65
C ALA A 66 1.43 2.93 8.02
N ALA A 67 2.27 3.79 8.62
CA ALA A 67 1.89 5.16 8.94
C ALA A 67 1.46 5.95 7.69
N ALA A 68 2.22 5.85 6.60
CA ALA A 68 1.89 6.50 5.34
C ALA A 68 0.64 5.92 4.64
N PHE A 69 0.24 4.69 4.95
CA PHE A 69 -1.00 4.12 4.44
C PHE A 69 -2.20 4.73 5.17
N ASP A 70 -2.19 4.72 6.51
CA ASP A 70 -3.28 5.27 7.31
C ASP A 70 -3.49 6.77 7.06
N ASP A 71 -2.42 7.56 6.96
CA ASP A 71 -2.50 9.01 6.70
C ASP A 71 -3.17 9.35 5.35
N ARG A 72 -2.98 8.50 4.32
CA ARG A 72 -3.57 8.71 2.99
C ARG A 72 -5.06 8.38 2.96
N HIS A 73 -5.50 7.45 3.80
CA HIS A 73 -6.88 6.97 3.83
C HIS A 73 -7.73 7.65 4.91
N THR A 74 -7.09 8.23 5.94
CA THR A 74 -7.76 8.83 7.11
C THR A 74 -7.27 10.25 7.32
N SER A 75 -7.72 11.18 6.48
CA SER A 75 -7.49 12.61 6.69
C SER A 75 -8.79 13.36 6.92
N GLN A 76 -8.81 14.25 7.91
CA GLN A 76 -9.97 15.10 8.17
C GLN A 76 -9.99 16.27 7.18
N ARG A 77 -10.83 16.18 6.14
CA ARG A 77 -11.10 17.27 5.18
C ARG A 77 -12.39 18.02 5.51
N LEU A 78 -12.47 18.59 6.71
CA LEU A 78 -13.58 19.49 7.03
C LEU A 78 -13.39 20.83 6.32
N PRO A 79 -14.37 21.34 5.57
CA PRO A 79 -14.29 22.67 4.98
C PRO A 79 -14.15 23.71 6.10
N ILE A 80 -13.34 24.73 5.84
CA ILE A 80 -13.26 25.92 6.69
C ILE A 80 -14.61 26.65 6.52
N ASN A 81 -15.31 26.86 7.63
CA ASN A 81 -16.63 27.50 7.62
C ASN A 81 -16.53 28.98 8.00
N ASP A 82 -17.65 29.70 7.96
CA ASP A 82 -17.71 31.13 8.26
C ASP A 82 -17.39 31.49 9.73
N HIS A 83 -17.26 30.50 10.60
CA HIS A 83 -16.85 30.65 12.00
C HIS A 83 -15.35 30.43 12.19
N ASP A 84 -14.68 29.85 11.20
CA ASP A 84 -13.25 29.55 11.15
C ASP A 84 -12.46 30.66 10.43
N GLN A 85 -12.93 31.92 10.46
CA GLN A 85 -12.42 33.04 9.63
C GLN A 85 -10.91 33.28 9.73
N ARG A 86 -10.29 32.84 10.83
CA ARG A 86 -8.84 32.98 11.04
C ARG A 86 -8.04 31.78 10.58
N LEU A 87 -8.63 30.63 10.26
CA LEU A 87 -7.90 29.42 9.89
C LEU A 87 -7.57 29.46 8.39
N LEU A 88 -6.29 29.32 8.06
CA LEU A 88 -5.78 29.26 6.68
C LEU A 88 -5.55 27.82 6.23
N GLU A 89 -5.01 26.97 7.12
CA GLU A 89 -4.68 25.58 6.81
C GLU A 89 -4.83 24.69 8.05
N LYS A 90 -5.35 23.47 7.85
CA LYS A 90 -5.48 22.43 8.88
C LYS A 90 -4.54 21.27 8.51
N PRO A 91 -3.27 21.28 8.96
CA PRO A 91 -2.24 20.34 8.48
C PRO A 91 -2.43 18.89 8.96
N GLY A 92 -3.34 18.64 9.92
CA GLY A 92 -3.67 17.30 10.40
C GLY A 92 -3.78 17.22 11.91
N ALA A 93 -3.99 16.01 12.43
CA ALA A 93 -4.07 15.76 13.86
C ALA A 93 -2.73 16.00 14.57
N GLY A 94 -2.76 16.58 15.77
CA GLY A 94 -1.56 16.82 16.59
C GLY A 94 -0.70 18.02 16.16
N LEU A 95 -1.00 18.68 15.04
CA LEU A 95 -0.32 19.88 14.57
C LEU A 95 -1.22 21.10 14.72
N LEU A 96 -0.63 22.23 15.13
CA LEU A 96 -1.37 23.49 15.24
C LEU A 96 -1.81 23.97 13.84
N PRO A 97 -3.08 24.40 13.67
CA PRO A 97 -3.54 25.00 12.43
C PRO A 97 -2.79 26.30 12.12
N LYS A 98 -2.57 26.57 10.83
CA LYS A 98 -2.08 27.89 10.41
C LYS A 98 -3.23 28.88 10.50
N VAL A 99 -2.98 30.00 11.19
CA VAL A 99 -3.96 31.07 11.38
C VAL A 99 -3.51 32.37 10.71
N GLN A 100 -4.46 33.22 10.37
CA GLN A 100 -4.24 34.62 10.03
C GLN A 100 -3.83 35.37 11.31
N GLY A 101 -2.56 35.79 11.36
CA GLY A 101 -1.92 36.44 12.50
C GLY A 101 -0.60 35.78 12.91
N PRO A 102 -0.07 36.09 14.11
CA PRO A 102 1.14 35.47 14.62
C PRO A 102 0.98 33.95 14.71
N ASN A 103 1.83 33.21 14.02
CA ASN A 103 1.81 31.76 14.07
C ASN A 103 2.49 31.30 15.37
N ILE A 104 1.75 30.60 16.24
CA ILE A 104 2.29 30.10 17.50
C ILE A 104 3.11 28.86 17.18
N VAL A 105 4.43 28.95 17.34
CA VAL A 105 5.34 27.81 17.29
C VAL A 105 5.48 27.28 18.71
N ILE A 106 5.08 26.02 18.93
CA ILE A 106 5.36 25.31 20.18
C ILE A 106 6.65 24.54 19.95
N ASP A 107 7.77 25.14 20.33
CA ASP A 107 9.01 24.40 20.42
C ASP A 107 8.93 23.46 21.63
N PRO A 108 9.25 22.16 21.46
CA PRO A 108 9.27 21.25 22.60
C PRO A 108 10.27 21.75 23.64
N PRO A 109 9.96 21.61 24.95
CA PRO A 109 10.82 22.12 26.02
C PRO A 109 12.21 21.45 26.02
N VAL A 110 12.36 20.34 25.31
CA VAL A 110 13.61 19.63 25.08
C VAL A 110 13.77 19.33 23.59
N LYS A 111 14.97 19.58 23.05
CA LYS A 111 15.29 19.25 21.64
C LYS A 111 15.32 17.76 21.37
N GLU A 112 15.51 16.94 22.40
CA GLU A 112 15.71 15.50 22.31
C GLU A 112 15.08 14.84 23.53
N ALA A 113 14.30 13.76 23.33
CA ALA A 113 13.80 12.97 24.44
C ALA A 113 14.97 12.18 25.07
N THR A 114 15.17 12.29 26.38
CA THR A 114 16.09 11.39 27.09
C THR A 114 15.58 9.96 26.93
N LYS A 115 16.31 9.13 26.17
CA LYS A 115 15.98 7.71 25.99
C LYS A 115 16.13 6.99 27.33
N VAL A 116 15.01 6.76 28.01
CA VAL A 116 14.98 5.93 29.23
C VAL A 116 15.18 4.48 28.80
N GLN A 117 16.32 3.89 29.16
CA GLN A 117 16.49 2.44 29.03
C GLN A 117 15.56 1.77 30.04
N ALA A 118 14.53 1.09 29.55
CA ALA A 118 13.74 0.20 30.41
C ALA A 118 14.70 -0.85 30.97
N SER A 119 14.91 -0.84 32.29
CA SER A 119 15.73 -1.85 32.95
C SER A 119 15.03 -3.21 32.80
N PRO A 120 15.72 -4.24 32.29
CA PRO A 120 15.14 -5.57 32.23
C PRO A 120 14.88 -6.07 33.66
N LYS A 121 13.70 -6.66 33.88
CA LYS A 121 13.41 -7.52 35.02
C LYS A 121 13.65 -8.98 34.63
#